data_AF-A0A0S8HSX3-F1
#
_entry.id   AF-A0A0S8HSX3-F1
#
_cell.length_a   1.000
_cell.length_b   1.000
_cell.length_c   1.000
_cell.angle_alpha   90.00
_cell.angle_beta   90.00
_cell.angle_gamma   90.00
#
_symmetry.space_group_name_H-M   'P 1'
#
loop_
_entity.id
_entity.type
_entity.pdbx_description
1 polymer ?
#
loop_
_entity_poly.entity_id
_entity_poly.type
_entity_poly.pdbx_seq_one_letter_code
_entity_poly.pdbx_strand_id
1 'polypeptide(L)'
;MRPVPYSSMSGFPRLFVDYVEDYSRVEEFFSGRPAHKESWLKQFAHIDSGEYKRDKLIDILGNQNRESGRRKIIARQLKKFEDPRSAAVVTGQQAGIFWGPLYTVYKALSTIRFAEFLEKTYNR
;
A
#
# COMPACT_ATOMS: atom_id res chain seq x y z
N MET A 1 -0.43 1.06 -27.13
CA MET A 1 0.50 2.20 -26.92
C MET A 1 1.72 1.65 -26.18
N ARG A 2 2.95 1.81 -26.70
CA ARG A 2 4.16 1.38 -25.96
C ARG A 2 4.47 2.43 -24.88
N PRO A 3 4.74 2.04 -23.63
CA PRO A 3 5.13 3.00 -22.59
C PRO A 3 6.46 3.67 -22.97
N VAL A 4 6.56 4.98 -22.72
CA VAL A 4 7.80 5.74 -22.91
C VAL A 4 8.75 5.39 -21.76
N PRO A 5 10.02 5.02 -22.04
CA PRO A 5 10.99 4.74 -20.97
C PRO A 5 11.22 5.95 -20.08
N TYR A 6 11.20 5.76 -18.76
CA TYR A 6 11.55 6.79 -17.79
C TYR A 6 13.00 7.25 -17.93
N SER A 7 13.90 6.34 -18.35
CA SER A 7 15.29 6.67 -18.70
C SER A 7 15.42 7.70 -19.84
N SER A 8 14.41 7.81 -20.71
CA SER A 8 14.39 8.81 -21.79
C SER A 8 13.79 10.17 -21.37
N MET A 9 13.24 10.27 -20.16
CA MET A 9 12.65 11.49 -19.64
C MET A 9 13.63 12.22 -18.71
N SER A 10 13.71 13.54 -18.81
CA SER A 10 14.46 14.36 -17.86
C SER A 10 13.73 14.46 -16.52
N GLY A 11 14.47 14.49 -15.41
CA GLY A 11 13.94 14.83 -14.08
C GLY A 11 13.70 13.64 -13.15
N PHE A 12 13.96 12.41 -13.58
CA PHE A 12 13.92 11.24 -12.70
C PHE A 12 15.29 10.92 -12.11
N PRO A 13 15.41 10.75 -10.78
CA PRO A 13 16.64 10.28 -10.16
C PRO A 13 17.03 8.89 -10.65
N ARG A 14 18.34 8.60 -10.69
CA ARG A 14 18.85 7.30 -11.13
C ARG A 14 18.24 6.13 -10.36
N LEU A 15 18.10 6.27 -9.05
CA LEU A 15 17.46 5.26 -8.18
C LEU A 15 16.04 4.91 -8.63
N PHE A 16 15.24 5.90 -9.05
CA PHE A 16 13.88 5.66 -9.53
C PHE A 16 13.89 4.91 -10.86
N VAL A 17 14.77 5.32 -11.79
CA VAL A 17 14.90 4.67 -13.09
C VAL A 17 15.33 3.22 -12.91
N ASP A 18 16.35 2.97 -12.08
CA ASP A 18 16.82 1.62 -11.79
C ASP A 18 15.71 0.79 -11.11
N TYR A 19 14.96 1.35 -10.14
CA TYR A 19 13.83 0.64 -9.51
C TYR A 19 12.75 0.19 -10.51
N VAL A 20 12.42 1.02 -11.49
CA VAL A 20 11.34 0.75 -12.45
C VAL A 20 11.82 -0.11 -13.62
N GLU A 21 13.01 0.14 -14.15
CA GLU A 21 13.51 -0.44 -15.40
C GLU A 21 14.54 -1.56 -15.18
N ASP A 22 15.41 -1.48 -14.17
CA ASP A 22 16.47 -2.44 -13.90
C ASP A 22 16.61 -2.73 -12.39
N TYR A 23 15.57 -3.39 -11.85
CA TYR A 23 15.43 -3.64 -10.41
C TYR A 23 16.62 -4.40 -9.80
N SER A 24 17.35 -5.18 -10.61
CA SER A 24 18.54 -5.94 -10.17
C SER A 24 19.61 -5.05 -9.52
N ARG A 25 19.68 -3.78 -9.93
CA ARG A 25 20.64 -2.79 -9.40
C ARG A 25 20.30 -2.30 -8.01
N VAL A 26 19.06 -2.48 -7.56
CA VAL A 26 18.54 -1.93 -6.30
C VAL A 26 17.94 -2.97 -5.39
N GLU A 27 17.94 -4.25 -5.79
CA GLU A 27 17.27 -5.34 -5.09
C GLU A 27 17.69 -5.44 -3.61
N GLU A 28 18.96 -5.20 -3.30
CA GLU A 28 19.47 -5.25 -1.93
C GLU A 28 18.85 -4.19 -0.99
N PHE A 29 18.29 -3.11 -1.54
CA PHE A 29 17.70 -2.02 -0.76
C PHE A 29 16.20 -2.18 -0.50
N PHE A 30 15.56 -3.18 -1.12
CA PHE A 30 14.09 -3.33 -1.10
C PHE A 30 13.66 -4.76 -0.81
N SER A 31 12.52 -4.92 -0.15
CA SER A 31 12.02 -6.23 0.30
C SER A 31 11.33 -7.08 -0.79
N GLY A 32 11.68 -6.86 -2.06
CA GLY A 32 11.17 -7.60 -3.21
C GLY A 32 10.52 -6.74 -4.29
N ARG A 33 10.54 -7.27 -5.53
CA ARG A 33 9.99 -6.60 -6.72
C ARG A 33 8.47 -6.75 -6.78
N PRO A 34 7.69 -5.66 -6.85
CA PRO A 34 6.22 -5.72 -6.91
C PRO A 34 5.64 -6.55 -8.06
N ALA A 35 6.36 -6.62 -9.19
CA ALA A 35 5.95 -7.38 -10.37
C ALA A 35 6.09 -8.90 -10.19
N HIS A 36 6.82 -9.37 -9.17
CA HIS A 36 7.05 -10.79 -8.91
C HIS A 36 6.12 -11.30 -7.80
N LYS A 37 5.44 -12.41 -8.04
CA LYS A 37 4.49 -13.03 -7.10
C LYS A 37 5.20 -13.46 -5.81
N GLU A 38 6.41 -13.97 -5.93
CA GLU A 38 7.24 -14.48 -4.84
C GLU A 38 7.53 -13.39 -3.80
N SER A 39 7.70 -12.14 -4.24
CA SER A 39 7.86 -10.99 -3.34
C SER A 39 6.68 -10.86 -2.39
N TRP A 40 5.44 -10.97 -2.91
CA TRP A 40 4.23 -10.87 -2.10
C TRP A 40 4.06 -12.04 -1.15
N LEU A 41 4.34 -13.26 -1.62
CA LEU A 41 4.29 -14.45 -0.76
C LEU A 41 5.29 -14.34 0.40
N LYS A 42 6.49 -13.81 0.16
CA LYS A 42 7.48 -13.53 1.23
C LYS A 42 6.97 -12.47 2.21
N GLN A 43 6.39 -11.37 1.73
CA GLN A 43 5.82 -10.33 2.59
C GLN A 43 4.67 -10.87 3.45
N PHE A 44 3.80 -11.68 2.85
CA PHE A 44 2.72 -12.35 3.56
C PHE A 44 3.22 -13.30 4.64
N ALA A 45 4.20 -14.16 4.33
CA ALA A 45 4.81 -15.02 5.33
C ALA A 45 5.47 -14.22 6.47
N HIS A 46 6.10 -13.09 6.15
CA HIS A 46 6.67 -12.20 7.16
C HIS A 46 5.59 -11.61 8.07
N ILE A 47 4.50 -11.09 7.51
CA ILE A 47 3.35 -10.58 8.27
C ILE A 47 2.75 -11.70 9.12
N ASP A 48 2.52 -12.87 8.54
CA ASP A 48 1.87 -13.99 9.24
C ASP A 48 2.74 -14.54 10.39
N SER A 49 4.06 -14.28 10.37
CA SER A 49 5.00 -14.64 11.45
C SER A 49 5.05 -13.63 12.61
N GLY A 50 4.48 -12.44 12.45
CA GLY A 50 4.53 -11.36 13.44
C GLY A 50 3.37 -11.40 14.42
N GLU A 51 3.62 -10.96 15.65
CA GLU A 51 2.57 -10.66 16.63
C GLU A 51 2.23 -9.17 16.63
N TYR A 52 0.95 -8.86 16.44
CA TYR A 52 0.47 -7.48 16.38
C TYR A 52 -0.68 -7.24 17.34
N LYS A 53 -0.72 -6.05 17.95
CA LYS A 53 -1.82 -5.60 18.82
C LYS A 53 -3.01 -5.14 17.98
N ARG A 54 -3.61 -6.05 17.21
CA ARG A 54 -4.70 -5.78 16.25
C ARG A 54 -5.93 -5.19 16.93
N ASP A 55 -6.33 -5.72 18.08
CA ASP A 55 -7.47 -5.19 18.86
C ASP A 55 -7.27 -3.70 19.21
N LYS A 56 -6.06 -3.36 19.70
CA LYS A 56 -5.72 -1.97 20.02
C LYS A 56 -5.73 -1.07 18.78
N LEU A 57 -5.31 -1.58 17.62
CA LEU A 57 -5.37 -0.84 16.36
C LEU A 57 -6.83 -0.59 15.93
N ILE A 58 -7.68 -1.62 16.02
CA ILE A 58 -9.12 -1.53 15.71
C ILE A 58 -9.78 -0.48 16.60
N ASP A 59 -9.49 -0.49 17.90
CA ASP A 59 -10.03 0.48 18.86
C ASP A 59 -9.61 1.91 18.52
N ILE A 60 -8.31 2.13 18.27
CA ILE A 60 -7.78 3.46 17.94
C ILE A 60 -8.41 3.99 16.66
N LEU A 61 -8.41 3.20 15.59
CA LEU A 61 -8.96 3.61 14.30
C LEU A 61 -10.49 3.79 14.37
N GLY A 62 -11.19 2.94 15.14
CA GLY A 62 -12.61 3.07 15.40
C GLY A 62 -12.93 4.39 16.11
N ASN A 63 -12.16 4.75 17.14
CA ASN A 63 -12.34 6.00 17.87
C ASN A 63 -12.00 7.23 17.00
N GLN A 64 -10.92 7.19 16.22
CA GLN A 64 -10.57 8.29 15.31
C GLN A 64 -11.64 8.57 14.25
N ASN A 65 -12.43 7.56 13.89
CA ASN A 65 -13.46 7.67 12.86
C ASN A 65 -14.90 7.76 13.43
N ARG A 66 -15.07 7.96 14.74
CA ARG A 66 -16.38 7.94 15.41
C ARG A 66 -17.38 8.92 14.80
N GLU A 67 -16.92 10.12 14.47
CA GLU A 67 -17.74 11.21 13.91
C GLU A 67 -17.87 11.13 12.38
N SER A 68 -17.28 10.13 11.74
CA SER A 68 -17.39 9.97 10.29
C SER A 68 -18.80 9.54 9.88
N GLY A 69 -19.36 10.20 8.87
CA GLY A 69 -20.63 9.78 8.24
C GLY A 69 -20.57 8.42 7.53
N ARG A 70 -19.38 7.79 7.42
CA ARG A 70 -19.16 6.53 6.69
C ARG A 70 -19.04 5.30 7.61
N ARG A 71 -19.69 5.32 8.79
CA ARG A 71 -19.57 4.30 9.84
C ARG A 71 -19.66 2.84 9.34
N LYS A 72 -20.61 2.53 8.45
CA LYS A 72 -20.80 1.16 7.93
C LYS A 72 -19.59 0.65 7.13
N ILE A 73 -18.98 1.51 6.31
CA ILE A 73 -17.81 1.15 5.50
C ILE A 73 -16.60 0.97 6.42
N ILE A 74 -16.41 1.89 7.37
CA ILE A 74 -15.33 1.83 8.35
C ILE A 74 -15.42 0.55 9.18
N ALA A 75 -16.60 0.25 9.75
CA ALA A 75 -16.80 -0.97 10.54
C ALA A 75 -16.49 -2.24 9.74
N ARG A 76 -16.90 -2.30 8.46
CA ARG A 76 -16.57 -3.43 7.58
C ARG A 76 -15.06 -3.58 7.35
N GLN A 77 -14.33 -2.48 7.18
CA GLN A 77 -12.86 -2.55 6.99
C GLN A 77 -12.14 -2.89 8.30
N LEU A 78 -12.58 -2.33 9.43
CA LEU A 78 -12.00 -2.64 10.75
C LEU A 78 -12.18 -4.11 11.10
N LYS A 79 -13.34 -4.70 10.79
CA LYS A 79 -13.59 -6.14 10.98
C LYS A 79 -12.58 -7.03 10.26
N LYS A 80 -12.05 -6.59 9.10
CA LYS A 80 -11.03 -7.38 8.39
C LYS A 80 -9.75 -7.56 9.21
N PHE A 81 -9.39 -6.57 10.06
CA PHE A 81 -8.19 -6.66 10.89
C PHE A 81 -8.29 -7.73 11.98
N GLU A 82 -9.48 -8.27 12.26
CA GLU A 82 -9.69 -9.43 13.15
C GLU A 82 -9.11 -10.73 12.55
N ASP A 83 -8.99 -10.86 11.22
CA ASP A 83 -8.28 -12.00 10.61
C ASP A 83 -6.77 -11.83 10.86
N PRO A 84 -6.08 -12.79 11.49
CA PRO A 84 -4.64 -12.72 11.74
C PRO A 84 -3.81 -12.62 10.45
N ARG A 85 -4.34 -13.08 9.31
CA ARG A 85 -3.72 -12.99 7.98
C ARG A 85 -4.02 -11.67 7.28
N SER A 86 -4.83 -10.79 7.85
CA SER A 86 -5.15 -9.51 7.19
C SER A 86 -3.89 -8.66 7.06
N ALA A 87 -3.67 -8.09 5.87
CA ALA A 87 -2.60 -7.14 5.59
C ALA A 87 -3.20 -5.80 5.13
N ALA A 88 -2.45 -4.71 5.32
CA ALA A 88 -2.86 -3.38 4.88
C ALA A 88 -1.85 -2.81 3.88
N VAL A 89 -2.35 -2.22 2.79
CA VAL A 89 -1.55 -1.36 1.91
C VAL A 89 -1.61 0.06 2.48
N VAL A 90 -0.45 0.62 2.81
CA VAL A 90 -0.35 1.93 3.46
C VAL A 90 0.37 2.92 2.55
N THR A 91 -0.16 4.13 2.49
CA THR A 91 0.50 5.29 1.87
C THR A 91 0.38 6.50 2.79
N GLY A 92 1.17 7.53 2.52
CA GLY A 92 1.20 8.74 3.35
C GLY A 92 1.42 10.00 2.54
N GLN A 93 0.89 11.10 3.07
CA GLN A 93 1.10 12.43 2.54
C GLN A 93 0.84 13.48 3.62
N GLN A 94 1.55 14.61 3.56
CA GLN A 94 1.28 15.76 4.43
C GLN A 94 -0.15 16.29 4.19
N ALA A 95 -0.81 16.73 5.26
CA ALA A 95 -2.14 17.33 5.21
C ALA A 95 -2.08 18.77 4.64
N GLY A 96 -2.03 18.88 3.32
CA GLY A 96 -2.08 20.16 2.62
C GLY A 96 -3.49 20.75 2.62
N ILE A 97 -3.59 22.09 2.64
CA ILE A 97 -4.85 22.81 2.45
C ILE A 97 -5.48 22.35 1.12
N PHE A 98 -6.79 22.13 1.12
CA PHE A 98 -7.54 21.61 -0.04
C PHE A 98 -6.97 20.30 -0.62
N TRP A 99 -6.51 19.38 0.24
CA TRP A 99 -5.89 18.09 -0.11
C TRP A 99 -4.47 18.19 -0.68
N GLY A 100 -3.93 19.41 -0.78
CA GLY A 100 -2.60 19.65 -1.30
C GLY A 100 -2.48 19.30 -2.79
N PRO A 101 -1.32 18.79 -3.23
CA PRO A 101 -1.11 18.49 -4.64
C PRO A 101 -1.97 17.31 -5.11
N LEU A 102 -2.32 17.29 -6.39
CA LEU A 102 -3.22 16.29 -6.98
C LEU A 102 -2.74 14.85 -6.78
N TYR A 103 -1.42 14.64 -6.67
CA TYR A 103 -0.88 13.31 -6.40
C TYR A 103 -1.32 12.74 -5.05
N THR A 104 -1.78 13.54 -4.09
CA THR A 104 -2.40 13.05 -2.84
C THR A 104 -3.59 12.15 -3.16
N VAL A 105 -4.46 12.61 -4.07
CA VAL A 105 -5.65 11.87 -4.51
C VAL A 105 -5.22 10.62 -5.30
N TYR A 106 -4.23 10.75 -6.19
CA TYR A 106 -3.72 9.61 -6.94
C TYR A 106 -3.11 8.53 -6.05
N LYS A 107 -2.30 8.91 -5.05
CA LYS A 107 -1.77 7.97 -4.06
C LYS A 107 -2.88 7.22 -3.33
N ALA A 108 -3.92 7.93 -2.88
CA ALA A 108 -5.04 7.31 -2.18
C ALA A 108 -5.79 6.32 -3.09
N LEU A 109 -6.13 6.72 -4.31
CA LEU A 109 -6.81 5.86 -5.28
C LEU A 109 -5.96 4.65 -5.66
N SER A 110 -4.68 4.84 -5.96
CA SER A 110 -3.75 3.74 -6.27
C SER A 110 -3.64 2.76 -5.11
N THR A 111 -3.57 3.25 -3.86
CA THR A 111 -3.51 2.40 -2.66
C THR A 111 -4.76 1.55 -2.51
N ILE A 112 -5.95 2.16 -2.67
CA ILE A 112 -7.23 1.43 -2.60
C ILE A 112 -7.30 0.36 -3.69
N ARG A 113 -7.01 0.74 -4.96
CA ARG A 113 -7.04 -0.20 -6.09
C ARG A 113 -6.02 -1.33 -5.93
N PHE A 114 -4.86 -1.03 -5.37
CA PHE A 114 -3.83 -2.01 -5.15
C PHE A 114 -4.19 -2.98 -4.02
N ALA A 115 -4.80 -2.49 -2.94
CA ALA A 115 -5.35 -3.35 -1.88
C ALA A 115 -6.44 -4.28 -2.42
N GLU A 116 -7.39 -3.77 -3.20
CA GLU A 116 -8.43 -4.58 -3.86
C GLU A 116 -7.82 -5.64 -4.79
N PHE A 117 -6.79 -5.28 -5.56
CA PHE A 117 -6.09 -6.20 -6.45
C PHE A 117 -5.42 -7.33 -5.65
N LEU A 118 -4.69 -7.02 -4.58
CA LEU A 118 -4.04 -8.02 -3.75
C LEU A 118 -5.07 -8.92 -3.05
N GLU A 119 -6.14 -8.34 -2.49
CA GLU A 119 -7.20 -9.08 -1.82
C GLU A 119 -7.86 -10.09 -2.77
N LYS A 120 -8.19 -9.66 -3.99
CA LYS A 120 -8.76 -10.55 -5.01
C LYS A 120 -7.77 -11.62 -5.48
N THR A 121 -6.50 -11.28 -5.61
CA THR A 121 -5.46 -12.17 -6.18
C THR A 121 -5.04 -13.25 -5.17
N TYR A 122 -4.97 -12.90 -3.89
CA TYR A 122 -4.45 -13.77 -2.84
C TYR A 122 -5.51 -14.23 -1.83
N ASN A 123 -6.75 -13.78 -1.97
CA ASN A 123 -7.89 -14.13 -1.13
C ASN A 123 -7.62 -13.89 0.38
N ARG A 124 -7.05 -12.72 0.68
CA ARG A 124 -6.70 -12.27 2.04
C ARG A 124 -6.85 -10.76 2.22
#